data_AF-D5QAG9-F1
#
_entry.id   AF-D5QAG9-F1
#
_cell.length_a   1.000
_cell.length_b   1.000
_cell.length_c   1.000
_cell.angle_alpha   90.00
_cell.angle_beta   90.00
_cell.angle_gamma   90.00
#
_symmetry.space_group_name_H-M   'P 1'
#
loop_
_entity.id
_entity.type
_entity.pdbx_description
1 polymer ?
#
loop_
_entity_poly.entity_id
_entity_poly.type
_entity_poly.pdbx_seq_one_letter_code
_entity_poly.pdbx_strand_id
1 'polypeptide(L)'
;MCAQLSIISREARKDQEIKDIFFGDNTYWIVFRRKNKIKQAISLAMARKSNIYHSYDADMKVSKADTVSMEDIDRALKAIAISDEYLKCFSKNFKNYIEIFYEDALEAQKQSVTDVITKLDMPFDISRLQIEEPKLKPYESLKKTELENRFIEWFSINYHSTQ
;
A
#
# COMPACT_ATOMS: atom_id res chain seq x y z
N MET A 1 8.72 -5.66 5.37
CA MET A 1 7.89 -6.87 5.48
C MET A 1 6.97 -6.65 6.66
N CYS A 2 5.65 -6.84 6.51
CA CYS A 2 4.73 -6.68 7.63
C CYS A 2 4.86 -7.91 8.54
N ALA A 3 5.92 -7.96 9.35
CA ALA A 3 6.21 -9.04 10.30
C ALA A 3 5.03 -9.32 11.25
N GLN A 4 4.12 -8.35 11.38
CA GLN A 4 2.92 -8.44 12.19
C GLN A 4 1.91 -9.45 11.64
N LEU A 5 1.73 -9.56 10.31
CA LEU A 5 0.75 -10.50 9.74
C LEU A 5 1.16 -11.96 9.97
N SER A 6 2.46 -12.27 9.92
CA SER A 6 2.96 -13.62 10.21
C SER A 6 2.84 -13.99 11.68
N ILE A 7 3.03 -13.02 12.56
CA ILE A 7 2.77 -13.18 14.00
C ILE A 7 1.28 -13.44 14.22
N ILE A 8 0.38 -12.62 13.66
CA ILE A 8 -1.07 -12.80 13.78
C ILE A 8 -1.49 -14.19 13.31
N SER A 9 -1.03 -14.64 12.13
CA SER A 9 -1.34 -15.98 11.62
C SER A 9 -0.84 -17.09 12.54
N ARG A 10 0.35 -16.93 13.10
CA ARG A 10 0.96 -17.92 14.01
C ARG A 10 0.20 -18.02 15.33
N GLU A 11 -0.16 -16.89 15.93
CA GLU A 11 -0.86 -16.88 17.23
C GLU A 11 -2.33 -17.32 17.07
N ALA A 12 -3.02 -16.91 16.01
CA ALA A 12 -4.39 -17.36 15.71
C ALA A 12 -4.51 -18.88 15.46
N ARG A 13 -3.40 -19.58 15.16
CA ARG A 13 -3.41 -21.06 15.06
C ARG A 13 -3.41 -21.74 16.43
N LYS A 14 -2.97 -21.04 17.47
CA LYS A 14 -2.81 -21.59 18.82
C LYS A 14 -3.93 -21.17 19.76
N ASP A 15 -4.62 -20.08 19.42
CA ASP A 15 -5.60 -19.44 20.28
C ASP A 15 -6.86 -19.10 19.47
N GLN A 16 -7.99 -19.65 19.93
CA GLN A 16 -9.29 -19.50 19.28
C GLN A 16 -9.85 -18.07 19.45
N GLU A 17 -9.58 -17.41 20.57
CA GLU A 17 -10.00 -16.02 20.79
C GLU A 17 -9.27 -15.09 19.82
N ILE A 18 -7.95 -15.25 19.67
CA ILE A 18 -7.16 -14.49 18.68
C ILE A 18 -7.66 -14.79 17.27
N LYS A 19 -7.97 -16.05 16.97
CA LYS A 19 -8.53 -16.44 15.69
C LYS A 19 -9.86 -15.76 15.41
N ASP A 20 -10.75 -15.68 16.38
CA ASP A 20 -12.06 -15.05 16.22
C ASP A 20 -11.94 -13.53 16.09
N ILE A 21 -10.99 -12.89 16.78
CA ILE A 21 -10.71 -11.46 16.62
C ILE A 21 -10.23 -11.12 15.21
N PHE A 22 -9.33 -11.92 14.63
CA PHE A 22 -8.70 -11.60 13.34
C PHE A 22 -9.34 -12.30 12.13
N PHE A 23 -10.08 -13.39 12.31
CA PHE A 23 -10.63 -14.21 11.23
C PHE A 23 -12.05 -14.73 11.52
N GLY A 24 -12.71 -14.23 12.58
CA GLY A 24 -14.08 -14.59 12.92
C GLY A 24 -15.10 -13.96 11.97
N ASP A 25 -16.37 -14.30 12.18
CA ASP A 25 -17.47 -13.84 11.32
C ASP A 25 -17.74 -12.32 11.43
N ASN A 26 -17.37 -11.71 12.56
CA ASN A 26 -17.52 -10.28 12.80
C ASN A 26 -16.26 -9.47 12.46
N THR A 27 -15.23 -10.10 11.87
CA THR A 27 -14.00 -9.42 11.49
C THR A 27 -14.00 -9.08 10.01
N TYR A 28 -13.64 -7.83 9.70
CA TYR A 28 -13.52 -7.33 8.35
C TYR A 28 -12.13 -6.76 8.09
N TRP A 29 -11.53 -7.20 6.98
CA TRP A 29 -10.25 -6.68 6.53
C TRP A 29 -10.42 -5.64 5.43
N ILE A 30 -9.81 -4.47 5.61
CA ILE A 30 -9.68 -3.48 4.54
C ILE A 30 -8.27 -3.61 3.97
N VAL A 31 -8.18 -4.08 2.73
CA VAL A 31 -6.92 -4.40 2.08
C VAL A 31 -6.59 -3.29 1.08
N PHE A 32 -5.65 -2.42 1.45
CA PHE A 32 -5.24 -1.30 0.61
C PHE A 32 -4.03 -1.66 -0.26
N ARG A 33 -4.15 -1.54 -1.58
CA ARG A 33 -3.12 -1.91 -2.55
C ARG A 33 -2.84 -0.78 -3.52
N ARG A 34 -1.75 -0.89 -4.27
CA ARG A 34 -1.41 0.04 -5.36
C ARG A 34 -1.24 -0.76 -6.65
N LYS A 35 -1.88 -0.32 -7.73
CA LYS A 35 -1.79 -0.98 -9.04
C LYS A 35 -0.39 -0.78 -9.63
N ASN A 36 0.12 0.45 -9.61
CA ASN A 36 1.47 0.73 -10.13
C ASN A 36 2.56 0.42 -9.08
N LYS A 37 3.17 -0.76 -9.22
CA LYS A 37 4.23 -1.26 -8.31
C LYS A 37 5.54 -0.49 -8.43
N ILE A 38 5.87 0.03 -9.61
CA ILE A 38 7.09 0.82 -9.82
C ILE A 38 6.96 2.16 -9.06
N LYS A 39 5.86 2.88 -9.25
CA LYS A 39 5.57 4.12 -8.50
C LYS A 39 5.51 3.85 -6.98
N GLN A 40 5.00 2.69 -6.56
CA GLN A 40 5.03 2.27 -5.15
C GLN A 40 6.48 2.07 -4.66
N ALA A 41 7.32 1.38 -5.42
CA ALA A 41 8.72 1.11 -5.09
C ALA A 41 9.55 2.38 -5.00
N ILE A 42 9.42 3.30 -5.96
CA ILE A 42 10.08 4.60 -5.94
C ILE A 42 9.67 5.40 -4.69
N SER A 43 8.37 5.42 -4.39
CA SER A 43 7.86 6.10 -3.19
C SER A 43 8.46 5.52 -1.90
N LEU A 44 8.56 4.18 -1.82
CA LEU A 44 9.14 3.50 -0.67
C LEU A 44 10.67 3.72 -0.57
N ALA A 45 11.40 3.68 -1.69
CA ALA A 45 12.83 3.92 -1.73
C ALA A 45 13.17 5.36 -1.27
N MET A 46 12.42 6.34 -1.77
CA MET A 46 12.54 7.74 -1.32
C MET A 46 12.23 7.86 0.17
N ALA A 47 11.13 7.28 0.65
CA ALA A 47 10.75 7.35 2.06
C ALA A 47 11.80 6.72 2.99
N ARG A 48 12.39 5.59 2.59
CA ARG A 48 13.50 4.96 3.33
C ARG A 48 14.75 5.83 3.39
N LYS A 49 15.09 6.52 2.30
CA LYS A 49 16.26 7.39 2.23
C LYS A 49 16.07 8.70 2.99
N SER A 50 14.89 9.29 2.89
CA SER A 50 14.57 10.55 3.56
C SER A 50 14.12 10.37 5.01
N ASN A 51 13.74 9.15 5.40
CA ASN A 51 13.01 8.84 6.63
C ASN A 51 11.66 9.59 6.76
N ILE A 52 11.06 9.99 5.63
CA ILE A 52 9.79 10.71 5.56
C ILE A 52 8.78 9.83 4.83
N TYR A 53 7.78 9.35 5.57
CA TYR A 53 6.72 8.47 5.06
C TYR A 53 5.41 9.20 4.79
N HIS A 54 5.28 10.43 5.29
CA HIS A 54 4.11 11.29 5.11
C HIS A 54 4.57 12.69 4.72
N SER A 55 3.98 13.23 3.65
CA SER A 55 4.10 14.63 3.28
C SER A 55 2.82 15.31 3.76
N TYR A 56 2.90 15.96 4.92
CA TYR A 56 1.82 16.84 5.39
C TYR A 56 1.97 18.24 4.79
N ASP A 57 3.20 18.67 4.54
CA ASP A 57 3.52 19.97 3.94
C ASP A 57 4.17 19.83 2.57
N ALA A 58 3.78 20.73 1.64
CA ALA A 58 4.36 20.85 0.31
C ALA A 58 5.83 21.31 0.34
N ASP A 59 6.25 21.95 1.43
CA ASP A 59 7.57 22.58 1.58
C ASP A 59 8.62 21.71 2.29
N MET A 60 8.32 20.44 2.58
CA MET A 60 9.35 19.50 3.04
C MET A 60 10.38 19.30 1.91
N LYS A 61 11.46 20.08 1.95
CA LYS A 61 12.65 19.88 1.10
C LYS A 61 13.23 18.51 1.40
N VAL A 62 12.88 17.53 0.57
CA VAL A 62 13.45 16.18 0.65
C VAL A 62 14.86 16.19 0.06
N SER A 63 15.81 16.86 0.72
CA SER A 63 17.20 17.01 0.25
C SER A 63 17.92 15.67 0.08
N LYS A 64 17.46 14.62 0.78
CA LYS A 64 18.02 13.26 0.69
C LYS A 64 17.31 12.36 -0.33
N ALA A 65 16.22 12.80 -0.95
CA ALA A 65 15.61 12.01 -2.02
C ALA A 65 16.43 12.05 -3.32
N ASP A 66 17.36 13.01 -3.47
CA ASP A 66 18.24 13.12 -4.65
C ASP A 66 19.26 11.98 -4.72
N THR A 67 19.42 11.19 -3.66
CA THR A 67 20.39 10.11 -3.57
C THR A 67 19.77 8.72 -3.72
N VAL A 68 18.55 8.61 -4.27
CA VAL A 68 17.92 7.30 -4.51
C VAL A 68 18.54 6.66 -5.75
N SER A 69 19.15 5.48 -5.56
CA SER A 69 19.73 4.67 -6.64
C SER A 69 18.72 3.68 -7.25
N MET A 70 19.05 3.10 -8.40
CA MET A 70 18.22 2.04 -9.02
C MET A 70 18.17 0.79 -8.13
N GLU A 71 19.26 0.48 -7.44
CA GLU A 71 19.36 -0.61 -6.48
C GLU A 71 18.47 -0.37 -5.25
N ASP A 72 18.29 0.89 -4.83
CA ASP A 72 17.34 1.23 -3.76
C ASP A 72 15.89 0.94 -4.21
N ILE A 73 15.56 1.28 -5.45
CA ILE A 73 14.23 1.04 -6.05
C ILE A 73 13.99 -0.46 -6.24
N ASP A 74 14.98 -1.22 -6.74
CA ASP A 74 14.91 -2.67 -6.90
C ASP A 74 14.68 -3.38 -5.55
N ARG A 75 15.43 -3.01 -4.51
CA ARG A 75 15.21 -3.55 -3.15
C ARG A 75 13.83 -3.20 -2.60
N ALA A 76 13.31 -2.01 -2.91
CA ALA A 76 11.94 -1.64 -2.55
C ALA A 76 10.91 -2.48 -3.31
N LEU A 77 11.09 -2.67 -4.62
CA LEU A 77 10.21 -3.47 -5.47
C LEU A 77 10.15 -4.92 -5.01
N LYS A 78 11.31 -5.57 -4.75
CA LYS A 78 11.38 -6.92 -4.18
C LYS A 78 10.64 -7.03 -2.86
N ALA A 79 10.82 -6.06 -1.96
CA ALA A 79 10.12 -6.04 -0.68
C ALA A 79 8.60 -5.91 -0.84
N ILE A 80 8.13 -5.12 -1.80
CA ILE A 80 6.71 -4.98 -2.15
C ILE A 80 6.18 -6.30 -2.73
N ALA A 81 6.87 -6.91 -3.68
CA ALA A 81 6.47 -8.17 -4.30
C ALA A 81 6.31 -9.30 -3.25
N ILE A 82 7.28 -9.44 -2.34
CA ILE A 82 7.19 -10.40 -1.23
C ILE A 82 6.00 -10.08 -0.31
N SER A 83 5.78 -8.79 -0.01
CA SER A 83 4.66 -8.37 0.84
C SER A 83 3.31 -8.66 0.21
N ASP A 84 3.17 -8.43 -1.11
CA ASP A 84 1.96 -8.70 -1.88
C ASP A 84 1.66 -10.21 -1.93
N GLU A 85 2.66 -11.05 -2.16
CA GLU A 85 2.48 -12.51 -2.15
C GLU A 85 2.12 -13.03 -0.76
N TYR A 86 2.74 -12.46 0.28
CA TYR A 86 2.40 -12.79 1.66
C TYR A 86 0.95 -12.43 1.98
N LEU A 87 0.52 -11.22 1.61
CA LEU A 87 -0.84 -10.75 1.78
C LEU A 87 -1.85 -11.63 1.01
N LYS A 88 -1.52 -12.05 -0.22
CA LYS A 88 -2.33 -12.97 -1.01
C LYS A 88 -2.47 -14.34 -0.36
N CYS A 89 -1.41 -14.85 0.25
CA CYS A 89 -1.48 -16.09 1.03
C CYS A 89 -2.33 -15.92 2.30
N PHE A 90 -2.16 -14.79 2.98
CA PHE A 90 -2.84 -14.48 4.23
C PHE A 90 -4.34 -14.24 4.02
N SER A 91 -4.73 -13.57 2.92
CA SER A 91 -6.11 -13.23 2.61
C SER A 91 -7.00 -14.44 2.30
N LYS A 92 -6.41 -15.60 2.01
CA LYS A 92 -7.15 -16.87 1.91
C LYS A 92 -7.88 -17.24 3.20
N ASN A 93 -7.46 -16.69 4.34
CA ASN A 93 -8.10 -16.91 5.64
C ASN A 93 -9.16 -15.85 5.95
N PHE A 94 -9.33 -14.83 5.12
CA PHE A 94 -10.32 -13.79 5.33
C PHE A 94 -11.69 -14.32 4.92
N LYS A 95 -12.63 -14.32 5.88
CA LYS A 95 -14.04 -14.51 5.56
C LYS A 95 -14.62 -13.27 4.91
N ASN A 96 -14.37 -12.10 5.52
CA ASN A 96 -14.85 -10.82 5.03
C ASN A 96 -13.68 -9.87 4.77
N TYR A 97 -13.57 -9.37 3.54
CA TYR A 97 -12.64 -8.30 3.21
C TYR A 97 -13.15 -7.43 2.07
N ILE A 98 -12.60 -6.23 1.98
CA ILE A 98 -12.73 -5.31 0.85
C ILE A 98 -11.33 -4.93 0.37
N GLU A 99 -11.07 -5.05 -0.92
CA GLU A 99 -9.82 -4.60 -1.53
C GLU A 99 -10.04 -3.21 -2.14
N ILE A 100 -9.15 -2.27 -1.83
CA ILE A 100 -9.19 -0.90 -2.33
C ILE A 100 -7.84 -0.60 -2.96
N PHE A 101 -7.86 -0.11 -4.20
CA PHE A 101 -6.66 0.38 -4.85
C PHE A 101 -6.47 1.86 -4.60
N TYR A 102 -5.23 2.27 -4.37
CA TYR A 102 -4.81 3.65 -4.17
C TYR A 102 -5.26 4.55 -5.31
N GLU A 103 -5.13 4.09 -6.55
CA GLU A 103 -5.54 4.84 -7.74
C GLU A 103 -7.06 5.10 -7.75
N ASP A 104 -7.87 4.08 -7.47
CA ASP A 104 -9.33 4.19 -7.43
C ASP A 104 -9.77 5.07 -6.25
N ALA A 105 -9.09 4.90 -5.10
CA ALA A 105 -9.32 5.72 -3.93
C ALA A 105 -8.97 7.19 -4.20
N LEU A 106 -7.95 7.51 -5.00
CA LEU A 106 -7.65 8.90 -5.35
C LEU A 106 -8.75 9.54 -6.19
N GLU A 107 -9.27 8.80 -7.18
CA GLU A 107 -10.27 9.29 -8.14
C GLU A 107 -11.66 9.42 -7.51
N ALA A 108 -12.04 8.50 -6.61
CA ALA A 108 -13.39 8.40 -6.08
C ALA A 108 -13.41 8.16 -4.55
N GLN A 109 -12.71 9.00 -3.79
CA GLN A 109 -12.55 8.88 -2.32
C GLN A 109 -13.86 8.65 -1.59
N LYS A 110 -14.87 9.49 -1.87
CA LYS A 110 -16.19 9.38 -1.22
C LYS A 110 -16.85 8.04 -1.49
N GLN A 111 -16.72 7.53 -2.71
CA GLN A 111 -17.24 6.23 -3.06
C GLN A 111 -16.50 5.13 -2.31
N SER A 112 -15.16 5.13 -2.32
CA SER A 112 -14.37 4.10 -1.62
C SER A 112 -14.66 4.05 -0.11
N VAL A 113 -14.82 5.21 0.55
CA VAL A 113 -15.21 5.26 1.97
C VAL A 113 -16.64 4.76 2.18
N THR A 114 -17.55 5.13 1.29
CA THR A 114 -18.95 4.66 1.34
C THR A 114 -19.02 3.14 1.19
N ASP A 115 -18.28 2.57 0.22
CA ASP A 115 -18.22 1.12 0.00
C ASP A 115 -17.74 0.37 1.24
N VAL A 116 -16.74 0.91 1.94
CA VAL A 116 -16.27 0.36 3.23
C VAL A 116 -17.38 0.40 4.28
N ILE A 117 -18.01 1.56 4.50
CA ILE A 117 -19.06 1.74 5.50
C ILE A 117 -20.23 0.78 5.24
N THR A 118 -20.69 0.69 3.98
CA THR A 118 -21.75 -0.21 3.56
C THR A 118 -21.35 -1.67 3.75
N LYS A 119 -20.11 -2.05 3.41
CA LYS A 119 -19.65 -3.43 3.55
C LYS A 119 -19.51 -3.86 5.01
N LEU A 120 -19.18 -2.93 5.90
CA LEU A 120 -19.08 -3.16 7.34
C LEU A 120 -20.45 -3.17 8.04
N ASP A 121 -21.55 -2.91 7.31
CA ASP A 121 -22.91 -2.72 7.85
C ASP A 121 -22.92 -1.73 9.03
N MET A 122 -22.08 -0.70 8.95
CA MET A 122 -21.99 0.31 10.00
C MET A 122 -23.23 1.19 9.95
N PRO A 123 -23.92 1.42 11.09
CA PRO A 123 -25.06 2.33 11.15
C PRO A 123 -24.57 3.77 11.03
N PHE A 124 -24.33 4.22 9.79
CA PHE A 124 -23.81 5.53 9.45
C PHE A 124 -24.66 6.18 8.37
N ASP A 125 -25.05 7.42 8.62
CA ASP A 125 -25.77 8.23 7.63
C ASP A 125 -24.77 8.76 6.58
N ILE A 126 -24.68 8.05 5.45
CA ILE A 126 -23.80 8.40 4.32
C ILE A 126 -24.02 9.84 3.85
N SER A 127 -25.24 10.38 3.99
CA SER A 127 -25.53 11.78 3.60
C SER A 127 -24.75 12.80 4.44
N ARG A 128 -24.34 12.42 5.65
CA ARG A 128 -23.50 13.22 6.56
C ARG A 128 -22.01 12.94 6.39
N LEU A 129 -21.62 12.07 5.46
CA LEU A 129 -20.21 11.78 5.21
C LEU A 129 -19.52 13.03 4.65
N GLN A 130 -18.78 13.72 5.52
CA GLN A 130 -17.85 14.77 5.15
C GLN A 130 -16.46 14.17 5.09
N ILE A 131 -15.83 14.23 3.91
CA ILE A 131 -14.43 13.88 3.74
C ILE A 131 -13.68 15.21 3.69
N GLU A 132 -12.83 15.45 4.69
CA GLU A 132 -11.89 16.57 4.66
C GLU A 132 -11.06 16.53 3.37
N GLU A 133 -10.56 17.69 2.92
CA GLU A 133 -9.72 17.74 1.73
C GLU A 133 -8.63 16.66 1.75
N PRO A 134 -8.41 15.97 0.63
CA PRO A 134 -7.54 14.82 0.59
C PRO A 134 -6.12 15.13 1.09
N LYS A 135 -5.74 14.47 2.18
CA LYS A 135 -4.31 14.29 2.52
C LYS A 135 -3.62 13.34 1.51
N LEU A 136 -4.41 12.55 0.78
CA LEU A 136 -3.95 11.74 -0.34
C LEU A 136 -3.79 12.63 -1.58
N LYS A 137 -2.59 13.19 -1.75
CA LYS A 137 -2.27 13.99 -2.93
C LYS A 137 -1.77 13.09 -4.07
N PRO A 138 -2.20 13.34 -5.33
CA PRO A 138 -1.59 12.69 -6.49
C PRO A 138 -0.10 13.00 -6.48
N TYR A 139 0.69 11.94 -6.52
CA TYR A 139 2.13 12.07 -6.44
C TYR A 139 2.70 12.20 -7.85
N GLU A 140 2.79 13.44 -8.34
CA GLU A 140 3.58 13.76 -9.53
C GLU A 140 4.59 14.85 -9.19
N SER A 141 5.87 14.45 -9.17
CA SER A 141 6.99 15.38 -9.17
C SER A 141 7.86 14.99 -10.35
N LEU A 142 8.38 15.95 -11.11
CA LEU A 142 9.25 15.72 -12.26
C LEU A 142 10.34 14.67 -11.98
N LYS A 143 10.91 14.71 -10.76
CA LYS A 143 11.93 13.77 -10.29
C LYS A 143 11.45 12.32 -10.17
N LYS A 144 10.22 12.08 -9.72
CA LYS A 144 9.68 10.71 -9.68
C LYS A 144 9.43 10.16 -11.07
N THR A 145 8.97 11.00 -11.99
CA THR A 145 8.82 10.62 -13.39
C THR A 145 10.17 10.28 -14.01
N GLU A 146 11.22 11.07 -13.72
CA GLU A 146 12.59 10.77 -14.16
C GLU A 146 13.09 9.42 -13.60
N LEU A 147 12.94 9.20 -12.29
CA LEU A 147 13.33 7.95 -11.64
C LEU A 147 12.54 6.76 -12.19
N GLU A 148 11.26 6.93 -12.50
CA GLU A 148 10.42 5.90 -13.11
C GLU A 148 10.95 5.49 -14.48
N ASN A 149 11.20 6.46 -15.37
CA ASN A 149 11.73 6.19 -16.70
C ASN A 149 13.10 5.49 -16.65
N ARG A 150 14.02 6.01 -15.83
CA ARG A 150 15.36 5.43 -15.64
C ARG A 150 15.30 4.02 -15.06
N PHE A 151 14.41 3.78 -14.11
CA PHE A 151 14.25 2.46 -13.50
C PHE A 151 13.65 1.45 -14.47
N ILE A 152 12.68 1.84 -15.31
CA ILE A 152 12.10 0.96 -16.33
C ILE A 152 13.18 0.49 -17.33
N GLU A 153 14.02 1.42 -17.79
CA GLU A 153 15.15 1.11 -18.68
C GLU A 153 16.15 0.18 -17.99
N TRP A 154 16.60 0.54 -16.79
CA TRP A 154 17.52 -0.28 -15.99
C TRP A 154 16.96 -1.69 -15.74
N PHE A 155 15.68 -1.79 -15.36
CA PHE A 155 15.02 -3.07 -15.06
C PHE A 155 14.96 -3.96 -16.30
N SER A 156 14.66 -3.40 -17.47
CA SER A 156 14.61 -4.15 -18.73
C SER A 156 15.97 -4.69 -19.15
N ILE A 157 17.05 -3.94 -18.87
CA ILE A 157 18.42 -4.38 -19.12
C ILE A 157 18.84 -5.48 -18.13
N ASN A 158 18.46 -5.38 -16.86
CA ASN A 158 18.97 -6.27 -15.81
C ASN A 158 18.10 -7.50 -15.54
N TYR A 159 16.82 -7.49 -15.91
CA TYR A 159 15.86 -8.59 -15.74
C TYR A 159 15.24 -9.01 -17.06
N HIS A 160 16.08 -9.31 -18.05
CA HIS A 160 15.64 -9.95 -19.28
C HIS A 160 15.70 -11.48 -19.14
N SER A 161 14.87 -12.18 -19.91
CA SER A 161 15.00 -13.62 -20.10
C SER A 161 16.37 -13.90 -20.69
N THR A 162 17.26 -14.49 -19.89
CA THR A 162 18.44 -15.17 -20.43
C THR A 162 17.91 -16.45 -21.09
N GLN A 163 17.99 -16.52 -22.42
CA GLN A 163 17.68 -17.73 -23.18
C GLN A 163 18.74 -18.80 -22.92
#